data_AF-A0A180G8G2-F1
#
_entry.id   AF-A0A180G8G2-F1
#
_cell.length_a   1.000
_cell.length_b   1.000
_cell.length_c   1.000
_cell.angle_alpha   90.00
_cell.angle_beta   90.00
_cell.angle_gamma   90.00
#
_symmetry.space_group_name_H-M   'P 1'
#
loop_
_entity.id
_entity.type
_entity.pdbx_description
1 polymer ?
#
loop_
_entity_poly.entity_id
_entity_poly.type
_entity_poly.pdbx_seq_one_letter_code
_entity_poly.pdbx_strand_id
1 'polypeptide(L)'
;MADVAGGVRPAKMKKIKPQDGLKFDGSNIERFLANYELAAELDDALDYDKACQVVRFVENGEIRDILETLEGNTPPEWPKLKAAMLSYWSDVDTAQFTERDIVSLVEKWTQKGGVSSVSDYHQFRKAWDPIQAYLVAKEHVESEEELKKQFYQAFSSGFQGRIRDQL
;
A
#
# COMPACT_ATOMS: atom_id res chain seq x y z
N MET A 1 15.54 -12.35 39.78
CA MET A 1 14.90 -13.54 39.18
C MET A 1 14.03 -13.04 38.05
N ALA A 2 14.51 -13.16 36.80
CA ALA A 2 13.77 -12.71 35.63
C ALA A 2 12.88 -13.86 35.15
N ASP A 3 11.56 -13.62 35.13
CA ASP A 3 10.57 -14.55 34.61
C ASP A 3 10.69 -14.59 33.08
N VAL A 4 11.12 -15.75 32.56
CA VAL A 4 11.14 -16.04 31.13
C VAL A 4 9.72 -16.37 30.71
N ALA A 5 8.97 -15.35 30.30
CA ALA A 5 7.72 -15.52 29.58
C ALA A 5 8.02 -15.93 28.13
N GLY A 6 8.56 -17.15 27.95
CA GLY A 6 8.53 -17.84 26.67
C GLY A 6 7.07 -18.20 26.38
N GLY A 7 6.41 -17.41 25.53
CA GLY A 7 4.99 -17.53 25.21
C GLY A 7 4.57 -18.97 24.95
N VAL A 8 3.78 -19.53 25.86
CA VAL A 8 3.14 -20.85 25.70
C VAL A 8 2.22 -20.77 24.50
N ARG A 9 2.42 -21.64 23.50
CA ARG A 9 1.52 -21.76 22.36
C ARG A 9 0.10 -22.07 22.88
N PRO A 10 -0.91 -21.23 22.63
CA PRO A 10 -2.26 -21.48 23.11
C PRO A 10 -2.80 -22.78 22.50
N ALA A 11 -3.50 -23.57 23.32
CA ALA A 11 -3.99 -24.90 22.95
C ALA A 11 -4.99 -24.89 21.77
N LYS A 12 -5.62 -23.74 21.50
CA LYS A 12 -6.52 -23.51 20.36
C LYS A 12 -6.39 -22.07 19.88
N MET A 13 -6.06 -21.88 18.60
CA MET A 13 -5.95 -20.58 17.96
C MET A 13 -7.34 -20.06 17.57
N LYS A 14 -7.63 -18.79 17.83
CA LYS A 14 -8.90 -18.14 17.45
C LYS A 14 -8.78 -17.58 16.05
N LYS A 15 -9.63 -18.03 15.13
CA LYS A 15 -9.62 -17.56 13.75
C LYS A 15 -10.26 -16.17 13.67
N ILE A 16 -9.50 -15.18 13.20
CA ILE A 16 -10.02 -13.86 12.88
C ILE A 16 -10.70 -13.96 11.51
N LYS A 17 -11.99 -13.63 11.46
CA LYS A 17 -12.77 -13.71 10.23
C LYS A 17 -12.38 -12.56 9.30
N PRO A 18 -12.16 -12.83 8.01
CA PRO A 18 -12.04 -11.76 7.03
C PRO A 18 -13.32 -10.92 7.04
N GLN A 19 -13.19 -9.61 7.27
CA GLN A 19 -14.26 -8.67 7.02
C GLN A 19 -14.17 -8.17 5.58
N ASP A 20 -15.30 -7.76 5.01
CA ASP A 20 -15.31 -7.24 3.64
C ASP A 20 -14.43 -5.98 3.55
N GLY A 21 -13.52 -5.97 2.58
CA GLY A 21 -12.53 -4.90 2.41
C GLY A 21 -11.40 -4.82 3.45
N LEU A 22 -11.30 -5.74 4.42
CA LEU A 22 -10.19 -5.73 5.39
C LEU A 22 -8.94 -6.38 4.80
N LYS A 23 -8.24 -5.60 3.96
CA LYS A 23 -6.97 -5.98 3.34
C LYS A 23 -5.95 -4.85 3.45
N PHE A 24 -4.72 -5.23 3.78
CA PHE A 24 -3.58 -4.34 3.74
C PHE A 24 -2.94 -4.39 2.36
N ASP A 25 -2.93 -3.23 1.72
CA ASP A 25 -2.29 -2.98 0.45
C ASP A 25 -0.98 -2.20 0.63
N GLY A 26 -0.51 -1.94 1.85
CA GLY A 26 0.72 -1.16 2.08
C GLY A 26 0.46 0.33 2.29
N SER A 27 -0.79 0.79 2.19
CA SER A 27 -1.20 2.16 2.48
C SER A 27 -2.07 2.19 3.74
N ASN A 28 -1.99 3.30 4.49
CA ASN A 28 -2.82 3.49 5.68
C ASN A 28 -2.69 2.37 6.73
N ILE A 29 -1.45 2.14 7.18
CA ILE A 29 -1.11 1.14 8.19
C ILE A 29 -1.86 1.42 9.50
N GLU A 30 -2.06 2.68 9.89
CA GLU A 30 -2.80 3.02 11.09
C GLU A 30 -4.26 2.56 11.01
N ARG A 31 -4.96 2.88 9.90
CA ARG A 31 -6.34 2.44 9.68
C ARG A 31 -6.44 0.92 9.53
N PHE A 32 -5.49 0.30 8.84
CA PHE A 32 -5.45 -1.15 8.70
C PHE A 32 -5.34 -1.81 10.08
N LEU A 33 -4.37 -1.40 10.90
CA LEU A 33 -4.15 -1.96 12.24
C LEU A 33 -5.37 -1.75 13.14
N ALA A 34 -5.98 -0.55 13.11
CA ALA A 34 -7.20 -0.28 13.89
C ALA A 34 -8.35 -1.22 13.50
N ASN A 35 -8.61 -1.39 12.20
CA ASN A 35 -9.67 -2.28 11.72
C ASN A 35 -9.35 -3.77 12.00
N TYR A 36 -8.08 -4.16 11.86
CA TYR A 36 -7.63 -5.52 12.14
C TYR A 36 -7.75 -5.88 13.61
N GLU A 37 -7.33 -4.99 14.51
CA GLU A 37 -7.46 -5.18 15.95
C GLU A 37 -8.93 -5.21 16.39
N LEU A 38 -9.79 -4.37 15.80
CA LEU A 38 -11.23 -4.43 16.03
C LEU A 38 -11.83 -5.77 15.58
N ALA A 39 -11.45 -6.28 14.41
CA ALA A 39 -11.90 -7.59 13.93
C ALA A 39 -11.41 -8.73 14.84
N ALA A 40 -10.18 -8.63 15.34
CA ALA A 40 -9.63 -9.59 16.31
C ALA A 40 -10.39 -9.56 17.64
N GLU A 41 -10.71 -8.38 18.15
CA GLU A 41 -11.49 -8.20 19.37
C GLU A 41 -12.89 -8.82 19.24
N LEU A 42 -13.57 -8.59 18.10
CA LEU A 42 -14.89 -9.16 17.82
C LEU A 42 -14.89 -10.70 17.75
N ASP A 43 -13.76 -11.33 17.44
CA ASP A 43 -13.59 -12.78 17.40
C ASP A 43 -12.90 -13.37 18.66
N ASP A 44 -12.72 -12.56 19.71
CA ASP A 44 -12.01 -12.90 20.95
C ASP A 44 -10.59 -13.45 20.70
N ALA A 45 -9.91 -12.91 19.68
CA ALA A 45 -8.57 -13.33 19.30
C ALA A 45 -7.49 -12.62 20.13
N LEU A 46 -6.52 -13.40 20.61
CA LEU A 46 -5.41 -12.91 21.43
C LEU A 46 -4.28 -12.37 20.56
N ASP A 47 -3.29 -11.73 21.20
CA ASP A 47 -2.08 -11.23 20.55
C ASP A 47 -1.35 -12.31 19.74
N TYR A 48 -1.26 -13.53 20.26
CA TYR A 48 -0.67 -14.64 19.50
C TYR A 48 -1.46 -14.94 18.21
N ASP A 49 -2.79 -14.95 18.28
CA ASP A 49 -3.66 -15.18 17.13
C ASP A 49 -3.51 -14.07 16.08
N LYS A 50 -3.39 -12.81 16.54
CA LYS A 50 -3.17 -11.63 15.70
C LYS A 50 -1.85 -11.72 14.94
N ALA A 51 -0.75 -12.00 15.64
CA ALA A 51 0.56 -12.12 15.01
C ALA A 51 0.62 -13.27 13.98
N CYS A 52 -0.03 -14.40 14.27
CA CYS A 52 -0.05 -15.55 13.35
C CYS A 52 -0.91 -15.34 12.10
N GLN A 53 -1.92 -14.47 12.16
CA GLN A 53 -2.93 -14.37 11.11
C GLN A 53 -2.83 -13.12 10.24
N VAL A 54 -2.08 -12.09 10.66
CA VAL A 54 -2.04 -10.79 9.96
C VAL A 54 -1.63 -10.93 8.49
N VAL A 55 -0.74 -11.87 8.16
CA VAL A 55 -0.32 -12.18 6.77
C VAL A 55 -1.49 -12.56 5.84
N ARG A 56 -2.56 -13.15 6.39
CA ARG A 56 -3.78 -13.52 5.64
C ARG A 56 -4.62 -12.30 5.24
N PHE A 57 -4.38 -11.17 5.89
CA PHE A 57 -5.04 -9.90 5.64
C PHE A 57 -4.20 -9.01 4.72
N VAL A 58 -3.14 -9.52 4.10
CA VAL A 58 -2.34 -8.78 3.12
C VAL A 58 -2.73 -9.14 1.68
N GLU A 59 -2.84 -8.14 0.82
CA GLU A 59 -3.28 -8.27 -0.58
C GLU A 59 -2.16 -8.73 -1.53
N ASN A 60 -0.97 -8.11 -1.46
CA ASN A 60 0.17 -8.37 -2.35
C ASN A 60 1.22 -9.32 -1.71
N GLY A 61 1.91 -10.12 -2.54
CA GLY A 61 3.01 -11.00 -2.14
C GLY A 61 4.21 -10.25 -1.57
N GLU A 62 4.62 -9.13 -2.18
CA GLU A 62 5.78 -8.34 -1.70
C GLU A 62 5.58 -7.84 -0.26
N ILE A 63 4.37 -7.42 0.08
CA ILE A 63 4.03 -6.96 1.44
C ILE A 63 4.07 -8.12 2.43
N ARG A 64 3.69 -9.34 1.99
CA ARG A 64 3.82 -10.54 2.82
C ARG A 64 5.28 -10.87 3.06
N ASP A 65 6.12 -10.82 2.02
CA ASP A 65 7.55 -11.10 2.12
C ASP A 65 8.21 -10.11 3.11
N ILE A 66 7.89 -8.82 3.02
CA ILE A 66 8.35 -7.82 3.98
C ILE A 66 7.87 -8.17 5.39
N LEU A 67 6.57 -8.40 5.58
CA LEU A 67 5.97 -8.70 6.88
C LEU A 67 6.60 -9.94 7.54
N GLU A 68 6.99 -10.94 6.74
CA GLU A 68 7.66 -12.14 7.24
C GLU A 68 9.05 -11.86 7.84
N THR A 69 9.73 -10.81 7.38
CA THR A 69 11.05 -10.37 7.88
C THR A 69 10.99 -9.48 9.12
N LEU A 70 9.81 -8.95 9.47
CA LEU A 70 9.67 -8.00 10.57
C LEU A 70 9.81 -8.65 11.94
N GLU A 71 10.36 -7.89 12.89
CA GLU A 71 10.49 -8.33 14.28
C GLU A 71 9.11 -8.66 14.87
N GLY A 72 9.00 -9.81 15.54
CA GLY A 72 7.74 -10.28 16.10
C GLY A 72 6.86 -11.07 15.14
N ASN A 73 7.29 -11.31 13.90
CA ASN A 73 6.67 -12.31 13.03
C ASN A 73 7.10 -13.73 13.43
N THR A 74 8.40 -13.94 13.61
CA THR A 74 8.98 -15.20 14.10
C THR A 74 9.99 -14.93 15.23
N PRO A 75 9.68 -15.31 16.50
CA PRO A 75 8.42 -15.89 16.97
C PRO A 75 7.25 -14.87 16.92
N PRO A 76 5.99 -15.35 16.85
CA PRO A 76 4.82 -14.46 16.82
C PRO A 76 4.66 -13.68 18.13
N GLU A 77 4.87 -12.36 18.07
CA GLU A 77 4.74 -11.42 19.18
C GLU A 77 4.04 -10.14 18.67
N TRP A 78 2.72 -10.06 18.83
CA TRP A 78 1.91 -8.97 18.25
C TRP A 78 2.39 -7.56 18.61
N PRO A 79 2.75 -7.23 19.87
CA PRO A 79 3.22 -5.88 20.19
C PRO A 79 4.48 -5.48 19.43
N LYS A 80 5.43 -6.41 19.25
CA LYS A 80 6.66 -6.17 18.46
C LYS A 80 6.36 -6.07 16.98
N LEU A 81 5.55 -6.98 16.46
CA LEU A 81 5.15 -6.99 15.05
C LEU A 81 4.40 -5.71 14.68
N LYS A 82 3.43 -5.29 15.49
CA LYS A 82 2.70 -4.04 15.31
C LYS A 82 3.64 -2.83 15.29
N ALA A 83 4.60 -2.76 16.22
CA ALA A 83 5.58 -1.68 16.26
C ALA A 83 6.50 -1.67 15.03
N ALA A 84 6.95 -2.85 14.58
CA ALA A 84 7.74 -2.98 13.36
C ALA A 84 6.94 -2.61 12.10
N MET A 85 5.68 -3.03 12.01
CA MET A 85 4.77 -2.64 10.92
C MET A 85 4.55 -1.13 10.89
N LEU A 86 4.28 -0.51 12.05
CA LEU A 86 4.17 0.96 12.14
C LEU A 86 5.48 1.61 11.71
N SER A 87 6.64 1.18 12.22
CA SER A 87 7.92 1.80 11.86
C SER A 87 8.28 1.64 10.38
N TYR A 88 7.88 0.54 9.73
CA TYR A 88 8.18 0.31 8.32
C TYR A 88 7.24 1.10 7.41
N TRP A 89 5.94 1.12 7.73
CA TRP A 89 4.92 1.74 6.87
C TRP A 89 4.46 3.13 7.32
N SER A 90 4.89 3.68 8.46
CA SER A 90 4.46 5.02 8.92
C SER A 90 4.88 6.14 7.96
N ASP A 91 6.04 5.99 7.32
CA ASP A 91 6.52 6.96 6.33
C ASP A 91 5.73 6.83 5.01
N VAL A 92 5.31 5.60 4.67
CA VAL A 92 4.40 5.34 3.54
C VAL A 92 2.98 5.82 3.85
N ASP A 93 2.59 5.89 5.13
CA ASP A 93 1.26 6.32 5.59
C ASP A 93 1.12 7.86 5.70
N THR A 94 2.24 8.56 5.91
CA THR A 94 2.29 10.02 5.77
C THR A 94 2.44 10.48 4.31
N ALA A 95 2.49 9.54 3.36
CA ALA A 95 2.58 9.83 1.95
C ALA A 95 1.32 10.57 1.47
N GLN A 96 1.45 11.86 1.15
CA GLN A 96 0.37 12.65 0.54
C GLN A 96 -0.05 12.06 -0.82
N PHE A 97 0.92 11.46 -1.53
CA PHE A 97 0.72 10.78 -2.79
C PHE A 97 1.61 9.54 -2.90
N THR A 98 1.11 8.52 -3.59
CA THR A 98 1.75 7.23 -3.86
C THR A 98 1.78 6.94 -5.37
N GLU A 99 2.53 5.94 -5.80
CA GLU A 99 2.50 5.50 -7.21
C GLU A 99 1.10 5.04 -7.66
N ARG A 100 0.24 4.58 -6.73
CA ARG A 100 -1.15 4.23 -7.04
C ARG A 100 -1.97 5.43 -7.49
N ASP A 101 -1.66 6.63 -7.00
CA ASP A 101 -2.32 7.85 -7.43
C ASP A 101 -1.99 8.17 -8.89
N ILE A 102 -0.77 7.87 -9.34
CA ILE A 102 -0.39 7.91 -10.75
C ILE A 102 -1.20 6.90 -11.56
N VAL A 103 -1.22 5.63 -11.16
CA VAL A 103 -1.96 4.57 -11.87
C VAL A 103 -3.45 4.92 -11.97
N SER A 104 -4.07 5.32 -10.85
CA SER A 104 -5.47 5.71 -10.78
C SER A 104 -5.78 6.93 -11.65
N LEU A 105 -4.87 7.91 -11.70
CA LEU A 105 -5.02 9.08 -12.56
C LEU A 105 -4.96 8.69 -14.05
N VAL A 106 -4.02 7.82 -14.44
CA VAL A 106 -3.90 7.31 -15.82
C VAL A 106 -5.15 6.53 -16.21
N GLU A 107 -5.62 5.62 -15.35
CA GLU A 107 -6.85 4.85 -15.58
C GLU A 107 -8.06 5.76 -15.75
N LYS A 108 -8.22 6.76 -14.89
CA LYS A 108 -9.29 7.75 -15.00
C LYS A 108 -9.27 8.49 -16.34
N TRP A 109 -8.10 8.90 -16.82
CA TRP A 109 -7.98 9.59 -18.10
C TRP A 109 -8.19 8.67 -19.29
N THR A 110 -7.64 7.47 -19.26
CA THR A 110 -7.83 6.47 -20.33
C THR A 110 -9.30 6.06 -20.46
N GLN A 111 -10.03 5.88 -19.36
CA GLN A 111 -11.48 5.64 -19.37
C GLN A 111 -12.30 6.80 -19.97
N LYS A 112 -11.80 8.04 -19.86
CA LYS A 112 -12.40 9.23 -20.50
C LYS A 112 -12.07 9.35 -22.00
N GLY A 113 -11.30 8.41 -22.56
CA GLY A 113 -10.80 8.47 -23.95
C GLY A 113 -9.39 9.05 -24.10
N GLY A 114 -8.72 9.29 -22.97
CA GLY A 114 -7.36 9.83 -22.89
C GLY A 114 -7.27 11.34 -23.13
N VAL A 115 -6.09 11.89 -22.84
CA VAL A 115 -5.77 13.29 -23.16
C VAL A 115 -5.74 13.46 -24.68
N SER A 116 -6.64 14.29 -25.21
CA SER A 116 -6.84 14.45 -26.66
C SER A 116 -6.88 15.91 -27.14
N SER A 117 -6.84 16.86 -26.20
CA SER A 117 -6.87 18.29 -26.47
C SER A 117 -5.91 19.06 -25.56
N VAL A 118 -5.62 20.31 -25.92
CA VAL A 118 -4.80 21.22 -25.08
C VAL A 118 -5.48 21.48 -23.74
N SER A 119 -6.80 21.65 -23.72
CA SER A 119 -7.56 21.83 -22.49
C SER A 119 -7.51 20.60 -21.58
N ASP A 120 -7.61 19.39 -22.15
CA ASP A 120 -7.44 18.15 -21.40
C ASP A 120 -6.02 18.03 -20.84
N TYR A 121 -5.01 18.41 -21.62
CA TYR A 121 -3.61 18.38 -21.19
C TYR A 121 -3.38 19.26 -19.95
N HIS A 122 -3.92 20.48 -19.94
CA HIS A 122 -3.83 21.34 -18.77
C HIS A 122 -4.57 20.78 -17.55
N GLN A 123 -5.75 20.17 -17.74
CA GLN A 123 -6.48 19.53 -16.65
C GLN A 123 -5.74 18.32 -16.08
N PHE A 124 -5.14 17.50 -16.96
CA PHE A 124 -4.31 16.38 -16.58
C PHE A 124 -3.09 16.83 -15.79
N ARG A 125 -2.31 17.80 -16.30
CA ARG A 125 -1.14 18.37 -15.64
C ARG A 125 -1.46 18.94 -14.26
N LYS A 126 -2.60 19.61 -14.10
CA LYS A 126 -3.03 20.14 -12.78
C LYS A 126 -3.17 19.05 -11.70
N ALA A 127 -3.54 17.83 -12.10
CA ALA A 127 -3.61 16.68 -11.19
C ALA A 127 -2.29 15.91 -11.12
N TRP A 128 -1.59 15.77 -12.23
CA TRP A 128 -0.35 15.00 -12.35
C TRP A 128 0.84 15.67 -11.64
N ASP A 129 1.02 16.98 -11.82
CA ASP A 129 2.23 17.69 -11.38
C ASP A 129 2.46 17.63 -9.86
N PRO A 130 1.42 17.83 -9.01
CA PRO A 130 1.59 17.68 -7.57
C PRO A 130 1.95 16.25 -7.15
N ILE A 131 1.40 15.24 -7.83
CA ILE A 131 1.66 13.82 -7.54
C ILE A 131 3.12 13.50 -7.90
N GLN A 132 3.54 13.78 -9.15
CA GLN A 132 4.91 13.54 -9.60
C GLN A 132 5.94 14.27 -8.72
N ALA A 133 5.73 15.56 -8.45
CA ALA A 133 6.67 16.36 -7.65
C ALA A 133 6.82 15.79 -6.24
N TYR A 134 5.73 15.32 -5.64
CA TYR A 134 5.76 14.69 -4.32
C TYR A 134 6.55 13.37 -4.34
N LEU A 135 6.27 12.50 -5.31
CA LEU A 135 6.91 11.18 -5.40
C LEU A 135 8.43 11.30 -5.57
N VAL A 136 8.89 12.23 -6.41
CA VAL A 136 10.32 12.49 -6.59
C VAL A 136 10.92 13.12 -5.33
N ALA A 137 10.26 14.11 -4.73
CA ALA A 137 10.78 14.79 -3.53
C ALA A 137 10.84 13.90 -2.28
N LYS A 138 10.07 12.82 -2.25
CA LYS A 138 10.05 11.82 -1.17
C LYS A 138 10.81 10.55 -1.52
N GLU A 139 11.53 10.53 -2.64
CA GLU A 139 12.32 9.37 -3.10
C GLU A 139 11.47 8.09 -3.23
N HIS A 140 10.15 8.24 -3.44
CA HIS A 140 9.28 7.11 -3.79
C HIS A 140 9.53 6.64 -5.22
N VAL A 141 10.09 7.52 -6.06
CA VAL A 141 10.46 7.28 -7.45
C VAL A 141 11.83 7.91 -7.66
N GLU A 142 12.73 7.22 -8.38
CA GLU A 142 14.12 7.68 -8.53
C GLU A 142 14.23 8.98 -9.33
N SER A 143 13.31 9.18 -10.28
CA SER A 143 13.28 10.37 -11.16
C SER A 143 11.96 10.49 -11.94
N GLU A 144 11.74 11.64 -12.58
CA GLU A 144 10.58 11.83 -13.46
C GLU A 144 10.58 10.86 -14.65
N GLU A 145 11.75 10.37 -15.05
CA GLU A 145 11.97 9.40 -16.13
C GLU A 145 11.17 8.11 -15.91
N GLU A 146 11.08 7.65 -14.66
CA GLU A 146 10.41 6.42 -14.29
C GLU A 146 8.90 6.49 -14.52
N LEU A 147 8.31 7.70 -14.46
CA LEU A 147 6.89 7.95 -14.70
C LEU A 147 6.55 8.25 -16.17
N LYS A 148 7.55 8.33 -17.07
CA LYS A 148 7.32 8.68 -18.49
C LYS A 148 6.35 7.73 -19.19
N LYS A 149 6.43 6.44 -18.88
CA LYS A 149 5.55 5.42 -19.47
C LYS A 149 4.09 5.68 -19.08
N GLN A 150 3.83 5.90 -17.80
CA GLN A 150 2.51 6.17 -17.23
C GLN A 150 1.96 7.50 -17.78
N PHE A 151 2.81 8.52 -17.86
CA PHE A 151 2.47 9.81 -18.46
C PHE A 151 1.99 9.65 -19.91
N TYR A 152 2.74 8.88 -20.72
CA TYR A 152 2.37 8.60 -22.10
C TYR A 152 1.07 7.80 -22.22
N GLN A 153 0.84 6.83 -21.33
CA GLN A 153 -0.37 6.01 -21.32
C GLN A 153 -1.65 6.82 -21.08
N ALA A 154 -1.58 7.98 -20.42
CA ALA A 154 -2.74 8.85 -20.20
C ALA A 154 -3.28 9.51 -21.48
N PHE A 155 -2.48 9.57 -22.57
CA PHE A 155 -2.90 10.17 -23.83
C PHE A 155 -3.84 9.28 -24.62
N SER A 156 -4.70 9.88 -25.42
CA SER A 156 -5.55 9.14 -26.37
C SER A 156 -4.70 8.31 -27.35
N SER A 157 -5.20 7.17 -27.81
CA SER A 157 -4.49 6.28 -28.74
C SER A 157 -4.02 6.99 -30.01
N GLY A 158 -4.82 7.92 -30.53
CA GLY A 158 -4.45 8.76 -31.68
C GLY A 158 -3.26 9.68 -31.41
N PHE A 159 -3.15 10.23 -30.20
CA PHE A 159 -1.98 11.04 -29.80
C PHE A 159 -0.76 10.18 -29.47
N GLN A 160 -0.97 9.04 -28.83
CA GLN A 160 0.09 8.06 -28.57
C GLN A 160 0.79 7.66 -29.89
N GLY A 161 0.02 7.36 -30.94
CA GLY A 161 0.56 7.06 -32.26
C GLY A 161 1.42 8.20 -32.82
N ARG A 162 0.90 9.43 -32.81
CA ARG A 162 1.62 10.61 -33.31
C ARG A 162 2.91 10.91 -32.57
N ILE A 163 2.92 10.72 -31.25
CA ILE A 163 4.13 10.91 -30.43
C ILE A 163 5.17 9.85 -30.77
N ARG A 164 4.75 8.59 -31.01
CA ARG A 164 5.65 7.51 -31.42
C ARG A 164 6.28 7.76 -32.78
N ASP A 165 5.52 8.35 -33.71
CA ASP A 165 6.00 8.63 -35.07
C ASP A 165 7.01 9.82 -35.12
N GLN A 166 7.18 10.56 -34.01
CA GLN A 166 8.10 11.70 -33.90
C GLN A 166 9.35 11.42 -33.06
N LEU A 167 9.47 10.21 -32.50
CA LEU A 167 10.62 9.72 -31.75
C LEU A 167 11.46 8.78 -32.63
#